data_AF-A0A353GG59-F1
#
_entry.id   AF-A0A353GG59-F1
#
_cell.length_a   1.000
_cell.length_b   1.000
_cell.length_c   1.000
_cell.angle_alpha   90.00
_cell.angle_beta   90.00
_cell.angle_gamma   90.00
#
_symmetry.space_group_name_H-M   'P 1'
#
loop_
_entity.id
_entity.type
_entity.pdbx_description
1 polymer ?
#
loop_
_entity_poly.entity_id
_entity_poly.type
_entity_poly.pdbx_seq_one_letter_code
_entity_poly.pdbx_strand_id
1 'polypeptide(L)'
;MVADKSYPTSAEAKDILLKEYPVKTARKRAKGIILNDPEMPPEVAANTRTIPGIITQRGCTYAGCKGVVLGPTRDILNLVHGPIGCSFYAWLTRRNQTRPTGPEEDNFIPYCLSTDMAESEIIFGGEKKLAQAIREAYAAFKPKAIGVFSTCPVGLIGDDVHTVARQMSAELGINIFGFSCEGYKGVSQSAGHHIANNQLMKHVVGKSDTVKEGKYRINMLGEYNIGGDAFVIEDLLERCGITLQASFSGNSTYDQFASAQNADLNVVMCHRSINYVADMLDKKYGIPWFKVNFIGAHSTAKSLRKIAEYFKSPELSERVEKVIAEEMEAVNAVIAEVRPRTEGKTAMLFVGGSRAHHYQDLFKELGMTTLAAGYEFAHRDDYEGRRVIPDIKVDADSRNIEELDIKADPELYRPRKSEAEMQAFAAEGFEFKDYTGMMPEMDKDTLVIDDISHAEAHRLVEMYHPSVFCAGIKEKYVIQKMGIPLKQLHSYDYGGPYAGFKGAINYYRDIDRITNMRIWERVKAPWQKNPELKASYGK
;
A
#
# COMPACT_ATOMS: atom_id res chain seq x y z
N MET A 1 -6.13 -34.18 20.38
CA MET A 1 -6.77 -34.83 19.21
C MET A 1 -7.48 -33.72 18.45
N VAL A 2 -6.85 -33.19 17.41
CA VAL A 2 -7.46 -32.19 16.52
C VAL A 2 -8.44 -32.98 15.66
N ALA A 3 -9.73 -32.68 15.77
CA ALA A 3 -10.70 -33.22 14.84
C ALA A 3 -10.23 -32.83 13.43
N ASP A 4 -10.04 -33.83 12.58
CA ASP A 4 -9.72 -33.68 11.17
C ASP A 4 -10.86 -32.90 10.50
N LYS A 5 -10.78 -31.56 10.55
CA LYS A 5 -11.73 -30.70 9.87
C LYS A 5 -11.30 -30.69 8.41
N SER A 6 -11.80 -31.64 7.63
CA SER A 6 -11.70 -31.55 6.18
C SER A 6 -12.50 -30.32 5.73
N TYR A 7 -11.81 -29.21 5.53
CA TYR A 7 -12.39 -28.04 4.88
C TYR A 7 -12.78 -28.40 3.44
N PRO A 8 -13.77 -27.72 2.84
CA PRO A 8 -13.98 -27.86 1.41
C PRO A 8 -12.69 -27.53 0.65
N THR A 9 -12.45 -28.24 -0.44
CA THR A 9 -11.39 -27.89 -1.38
C THR A 9 -11.62 -26.47 -1.92
N SER A 10 -10.56 -25.81 -2.36
CA SER A 10 -10.67 -24.46 -2.95
C SER A 10 -11.63 -24.40 -4.14
N ALA A 11 -11.75 -25.48 -4.91
CA ALA A 11 -12.73 -25.60 -5.99
C ALA A 11 -14.17 -25.60 -5.45
N GLU A 12 -14.45 -26.43 -4.45
CA GLU A 12 -15.78 -26.49 -3.81
C GLU A 12 -16.13 -25.17 -3.13
N ALA A 13 -15.16 -24.54 -2.46
CA ALA A 13 -15.36 -23.23 -1.85
C ALA A 13 -15.68 -22.16 -2.90
N LYS A 14 -14.97 -22.12 -4.03
CA LYS A 14 -15.30 -21.23 -5.16
C LYS A 14 -16.74 -21.45 -5.63
N ASP A 15 -17.16 -22.70 -5.81
CA ASP A 15 -18.52 -23.01 -6.24
C ASP A 15 -19.58 -22.59 -5.21
N ILE A 16 -19.30 -22.75 -3.92
CA ILE A 16 -20.18 -22.30 -2.83
C ILE A 16 -20.32 -20.78 -2.87
N LEU A 17 -19.21 -20.05 -2.98
CA LEU A 17 -19.21 -18.58 -3.06
C LEU A 17 -20.03 -18.07 -4.25
N LEU A 18 -19.88 -18.70 -5.41
CA LEU A 18 -20.57 -18.27 -6.63
C LEU A 18 -22.08 -18.54 -6.61
N LYS A 19 -22.52 -19.57 -5.87
CA LYS A 19 -23.96 -19.93 -5.73
C LYS A 19 -24.76 -18.92 -4.91
N GLU A 20 -24.11 -18.08 -4.09
CA GLU A 20 -24.80 -17.03 -3.33
C GLU A 20 -25.27 -15.87 -4.22
N TYR A 21 -24.73 -15.76 -5.43
CA TYR A 21 -25.00 -14.63 -6.29
C TYR A 21 -26.05 -14.92 -7.37
N PRO A 22 -26.81 -13.90 -7.79
CA PRO A 22 -27.55 -13.95 -9.05
C PRO A 22 -26.62 -14.28 -10.21
N VAL A 23 -27.11 -15.03 -11.19
CA VAL A 23 -26.32 -15.57 -12.33
C VAL A 23 -25.41 -14.53 -12.98
N LYS A 24 -25.89 -13.30 -13.17
CA LYS A 24 -25.10 -12.21 -13.77
C LYS A 24 -23.90 -11.81 -12.90
N THR A 25 -24.11 -11.70 -11.59
CA THR A 25 -23.06 -11.36 -10.61
C THR A 25 -22.09 -12.51 -10.46
N ALA A 26 -22.59 -13.75 -10.34
CA ALA A 26 -21.77 -14.96 -10.27
C ALA A 26 -20.81 -15.07 -11.46
N ARG A 27 -21.30 -14.88 -12.69
CA ARG A 27 -20.46 -14.90 -13.91
C ARG A 27 -19.34 -13.84 -13.91
N LYS A 28 -19.60 -12.67 -13.32
CA LYS A 28 -18.57 -11.62 -13.19
C LYS A 28 -17.57 -11.95 -12.09
N ARG A 29 -18.05 -12.34 -10.91
CA ARG A 29 -17.22 -12.70 -9.75
C ARG A 29 -16.36 -13.94 -10.00
N ALA A 30 -16.82 -14.90 -10.81
CA ALA A 30 -16.05 -16.09 -11.17
C ALA A 30 -14.70 -15.80 -11.85
N LYS A 31 -14.54 -14.61 -12.45
CA LYS A 31 -13.28 -14.15 -13.04
C LYS A 31 -12.32 -13.52 -12.03
N GLY A 32 -12.82 -13.07 -10.89
CA GLY A 32 -12.02 -12.51 -9.79
C GLY A 32 -11.74 -13.52 -8.68
N ILE A 33 -12.35 -14.71 -8.70
CA ILE A 33 -12.14 -15.80 -7.75
C ILE A 33 -11.43 -16.94 -8.49
N ILE A 34 -10.14 -17.14 -8.23
CA ILE A 34 -9.28 -18.03 -9.00
C ILE A 34 -8.59 -19.04 -8.06
N LEU A 35 -8.31 -20.23 -8.58
CA LEU A 35 -7.46 -21.21 -7.91
C LEU A 35 -6.03 -21.01 -8.42
N ASN A 36 -5.08 -20.86 -7.51
CA ASN A 36 -3.72 -20.52 -7.88
C ASN A 36 -2.96 -21.72 -8.50
N ASP A 37 -2.14 -21.43 -9.50
CA ASP A 37 -1.07 -22.31 -9.95
C ASP A 37 0.22 -21.47 -10.00
N PRO A 38 1.22 -21.72 -9.13
CA PRO A 38 2.40 -20.87 -9.06
C PRO A 38 3.30 -20.95 -10.29
N GLU A 39 3.30 -22.08 -11.00
CA GLU A 39 4.11 -22.27 -12.21
C GLU A 39 3.48 -21.57 -13.41
N MET A 40 2.15 -21.63 -13.50
CA MET A 40 1.38 -20.98 -14.56
C MET A 40 0.18 -20.22 -13.98
N PRO A 41 0.41 -19.03 -13.38
CA PRO A 41 -0.66 -18.24 -12.78
C PRO A 41 -1.80 -17.99 -13.76
N PRO A 42 -3.02 -18.45 -13.46
CA PRO A 42 -4.18 -18.16 -14.29
C PRO A 42 -4.51 -16.66 -14.29
N GLU A 43 -5.08 -16.18 -15.40
CA GLU A 43 -5.53 -14.80 -15.52
C GLU A 43 -6.62 -14.47 -14.48
N VAL A 44 -6.43 -13.37 -13.74
CA VAL A 44 -7.42 -12.85 -12.80
C VAL A 44 -8.04 -11.55 -13.33
N ALA A 45 -9.36 -11.44 -13.24
CA ALA A 45 -10.02 -10.16 -13.47
C ALA A 45 -9.79 -9.25 -12.27
N ALA A 46 -8.85 -8.32 -12.41
CA ALA A 46 -8.48 -7.33 -11.42
C ALA A 46 -8.64 -5.90 -11.98
N ASN A 47 -8.71 -4.91 -11.08
CA ASN A 47 -8.91 -3.50 -11.44
C ASN A 47 -10.11 -3.25 -12.37
N THR A 48 -11.19 -4.00 -12.19
CA THR A 48 -12.48 -3.78 -12.86
C THR A 48 -13.45 -3.04 -11.96
N ARG A 49 -14.51 -2.44 -12.51
CA ARG A 49 -15.51 -1.74 -11.68
C ARG A 49 -16.14 -2.63 -10.61
N THR A 50 -16.31 -2.06 -9.42
CA THR A 50 -17.04 -2.73 -8.35
C THR A 50 -18.49 -2.96 -8.74
N ILE A 51 -19.01 -4.14 -8.36
CA ILE A 51 -20.42 -4.49 -8.58
C ILE A 51 -21.29 -3.72 -7.57
N PRO A 52 -22.27 -2.91 -8.01
CA PRO A 52 -23.11 -2.14 -7.10
C PRO A 52 -23.86 -3.01 -6.10
N GLY A 53 -23.90 -2.60 -4.84
CA GLY A 53 -24.60 -3.30 -3.76
C GLY A 53 -23.87 -4.51 -3.18
N ILE A 54 -22.69 -4.88 -3.70
CA ILE A 54 -21.96 -6.09 -3.24
C ILE A 54 -21.25 -5.91 -1.89
N ILE A 55 -21.21 -4.68 -1.35
CA ILE A 55 -20.47 -4.31 -0.14
C ILE A 55 -18.97 -4.61 -0.31
N THR A 56 -18.31 -3.75 -1.10
CA THR A 56 -16.86 -3.77 -1.34
C THR A 56 -16.08 -3.17 -0.15
N GLN A 57 -14.79 -3.49 -0.11
CA GLN A 57 -13.82 -2.88 0.80
C GLN A 57 -13.15 -1.63 0.23
N ARG A 58 -13.30 -1.35 -1.08
CA ARG A 58 -12.61 -0.26 -1.78
C ARG A 58 -12.98 1.13 -1.25
N GLY A 59 -12.04 2.04 -1.46
CA GLY A 59 -12.24 3.49 -1.37
C GLY A 59 -12.33 4.13 -2.75
N CYS A 60 -11.96 5.41 -2.83
CA CYS A 60 -12.05 6.21 -4.05
C CYS A 60 -10.69 6.77 -4.49
N THR A 61 -10.67 7.35 -5.69
CA THR A 61 -9.49 8.01 -6.28
C THR A 61 -8.91 9.11 -5.39
N TYR A 62 -9.73 9.95 -4.76
CA TYR A 62 -9.25 10.96 -3.81
C TYR A 62 -8.47 10.34 -2.65
N ALA A 63 -8.95 9.20 -2.12
CA ALA A 63 -8.26 8.51 -1.02
C ALA A 63 -6.88 7.99 -1.44
N GLY A 64 -6.75 7.45 -2.66
CA GLY A 64 -5.44 7.05 -3.20
C GLY A 64 -4.50 8.23 -3.46
N CYS A 65 -5.04 9.35 -3.94
CA CYS A 65 -4.23 10.53 -4.25
C CYS A 65 -3.79 11.29 -2.98
N LYS A 66 -4.76 11.87 -2.26
CA LYS A 66 -4.52 12.68 -1.04
C LYS A 66 -4.18 11.79 0.14
N GLY A 67 -4.97 10.76 0.41
CA GLY A 67 -4.84 9.96 1.63
C GLY A 67 -3.63 9.04 1.66
N VAL A 68 -3.21 8.52 0.50
CA VAL A 68 -2.13 7.52 0.39
C VAL A 68 -0.82 8.14 -0.10
N VAL A 69 -0.79 8.75 -1.28
CA VAL A 69 0.50 9.19 -1.89
C VAL A 69 0.97 10.54 -1.33
N LEU A 70 0.12 11.56 -1.22
CA LEU A 70 0.55 12.89 -0.76
C LEU A 70 0.41 13.11 0.76
N GLY A 71 -0.56 12.45 1.39
CA GLY A 71 -0.85 12.61 2.82
C GLY A 71 0.32 12.33 3.77
N PRO A 72 1.29 11.46 3.44
CA PRO A 72 2.47 11.22 4.27
C PRO A 72 3.59 12.29 4.16
N THR A 73 3.48 13.26 3.27
CA THR A 73 4.46 14.35 3.14
C THR A 73 4.19 15.43 4.17
N ARG A 74 5.19 15.77 4.97
CA ARG A 74 4.99 16.59 6.18
C ARG A 74 5.00 18.10 5.95
N ASP A 75 5.68 18.60 4.92
CA ASP A 75 5.86 20.03 4.66
C ASP A 75 5.18 20.52 3.35
N ILE A 76 4.43 19.64 2.68
CA ILE A 76 3.48 20.03 1.64
C ILE A 76 2.11 20.19 2.29
N LEU A 77 1.57 21.39 2.25
CA LEU A 77 0.27 21.67 2.83
C LEU A 77 -0.84 21.11 1.92
N ASN A 78 -1.64 20.19 2.45
CA ASN A 78 -2.66 19.48 1.67
C ASN A 78 -4.04 20.15 1.83
N LEU A 79 -4.50 20.87 0.81
CA LEU A 79 -5.80 21.57 0.80
C LEU A 79 -6.86 20.78 0.02
N VAL A 80 -7.93 20.38 0.69
CA VAL A 80 -9.03 19.62 0.07
C VAL A 80 -10.09 20.56 -0.48
N HIS A 81 -10.24 20.59 -1.80
CA HIS A 81 -11.29 21.36 -2.47
C HIS A 81 -12.57 20.52 -2.59
N GLY A 82 -13.49 20.75 -1.65
CA GLY A 82 -14.69 19.94 -1.48
C GLY A 82 -15.51 20.30 -0.26
N PRO A 83 -16.67 19.65 -0.07
CA PRO A 83 -17.36 19.62 1.21
C PRO A 83 -16.51 18.95 2.30
N ILE A 84 -16.80 19.25 3.57
CA ILE A 84 -15.95 18.89 4.71
C ILE A 84 -15.62 17.40 4.86
N GLY A 85 -16.51 16.50 4.44
CA GLY A 85 -16.39 15.06 4.68
C GLY A 85 -15.10 14.45 4.13
N CYS A 86 -14.69 14.82 2.91
CA CYS A 86 -13.47 14.29 2.29
C CYS A 86 -12.21 14.68 3.07
N SER A 87 -12.20 15.87 3.69
CA SER A 87 -11.10 16.30 4.54
C SER A 87 -11.13 15.58 5.88
N PHE A 88 -12.29 15.57 6.55
CA PHE A 88 -12.47 14.96 7.86
C PHE A 88 -12.12 13.47 7.90
N TYR A 89 -12.65 12.67 6.97
CA TYR A 89 -12.40 11.22 6.94
C TYR A 89 -10.97 10.85 6.52
N ALA A 90 -10.20 11.81 6.00
CA ALA A 90 -8.77 11.66 5.69
C ALA A 90 -7.86 12.25 6.78
N TRP A 91 -8.41 12.72 7.91
CA TRP A 91 -7.65 13.32 8.99
C TRP A 91 -7.15 12.24 9.96
N LEU A 92 -5.87 11.90 9.86
CA LEU A 92 -5.16 10.94 10.73
C LEU A 92 -5.80 9.54 10.83
N THR A 93 -6.71 9.19 9.92
CA THR A 93 -7.28 7.83 9.82
C THR A 93 -6.27 6.82 9.27
N ARG A 94 -5.29 7.29 8.48
CA ARG A 94 -4.12 6.53 8.05
C ARG A 94 -2.90 6.94 8.87
N ARG A 95 -2.23 5.97 9.49
CA ARG A 95 -1.17 6.19 10.50
C ARG A 95 0.21 6.48 9.92
N ASN A 96 0.30 7.34 8.91
CA ASN A 96 1.57 7.79 8.35
C ASN A 96 2.29 8.62 9.41
N GLN A 97 3.40 8.10 9.95
CA GLN A 97 4.16 8.79 11.00
C GLN A 97 5.14 9.80 10.37
N THR A 98 5.51 10.81 11.14
CA THR A 98 6.55 11.77 10.78
C THR A 98 7.33 12.20 12.02
N ARG A 99 8.59 12.57 11.82
CA ARG A 99 9.52 12.99 12.87
C ARG A 99 10.35 14.17 12.37
N PRO A 100 9.86 15.40 12.54
CA PRO A 100 10.67 16.61 12.36
C PRO A 100 11.90 16.57 13.29
N THR A 101 13.05 17.05 12.83
CA THR A 101 14.30 17.00 13.64
C THR A 101 14.50 18.22 14.54
N GLY A 102 13.70 19.27 14.38
CA GLY A 102 13.72 20.47 15.19
C GLY A 102 12.44 21.29 15.06
N PRO A 103 12.27 22.35 15.88
CA PRO A 103 11.06 23.19 15.88
C PRO A 103 10.89 24.03 14.60
N GLU A 104 11.99 24.25 13.86
CA GLU A 104 12.00 24.99 12.58
C GLU A 104 11.50 24.14 11.39
N GLU A 105 11.27 22.84 11.61
CA GLU A 105 10.85 21.94 10.55
C GLU A 105 9.34 21.75 10.52
N ASP A 106 8.74 22.07 9.38
CA ASP A 106 7.28 21.99 9.19
C ASP A 106 6.73 20.58 9.33
N ASN A 107 5.52 20.51 9.90
CA ASN A 107 4.68 19.32 9.95
C ASN A 107 3.19 19.67 9.89
N PHE A 108 2.61 19.52 8.70
CA PHE A 108 1.21 19.82 8.41
C PHE A 108 0.30 18.58 8.44
N ILE A 109 0.83 17.36 8.62
CA ILE A 109 0.04 16.11 8.67
C ILE A 109 -1.07 16.14 9.75
N PRO A 110 -0.86 16.74 10.93
CA PRO A 110 -1.90 16.84 11.95
C PRO A 110 -3.06 17.78 11.61
N TYR A 111 -3.02 18.51 10.51
CA TYR A 111 -4.06 19.48 10.14
C TYR A 111 -5.04 18.92 9.11
N CYS A 112 -6.26 19.42 9.16
CA CYS A 112 -7.36 19.10 8.26
C CYS A 112 -7.79 20.38 7.54
N LEU A 113 -7.27 20.61 6.33
CA LEU A 113 -7.58 21.80 5.54
C LEU A 113 -8.59 21.48 4.44
N SER A 114 -9.63 22.31 4.35
CA SER A 114 -10.64 22.22 3.31
C SER A 114 -11.17 23.59 2.92
N THR A 115 -11.67 23.70 1.69
CA THR A 115 -12.50 24.85 1.29
C THR A 115 -13.91 24.80 1.86
N ASP A 116 -14.32 23.66 2.47
CA ASP A 116 -15.63 23.41 3.04
C ASP A 116 -16.77 23.93 2.16
N MET A 117 -16.88 23.37 0.94
CA MET A 117 -17.83 23.83 -0.06
C MET A 117 -19.27 23.70 0.46
N ALA A 118 -19.99 24.81 0.40
CA ALA A 118 -21.41 24.88 0.69
C ALA A 118 -22.22 24.89 -0.61
N GLU A 119 -23.55 24.96 -0.49
CA GLU A 119 -24.46 24.99 -1.64
C GLU A 119 -24.15 26.13 -2.64
N SER A 120 -23.71 27.29 -2.15
CA SER A 120 -23.29 28.41 -3.00
C SER A 120 -22.18 28.03 -3.98
N GLU A 121 -21.16 27.30 -3.51
CA GLU A 121 -20.06 26.87 -4.38
C GLU A 121 -20.50 25.77 -5.35
N ILE A 122 -21.50 24.96 -4.97
CA ILE A 122 -22.08 23.96 -5.88
C ILE A 122 -22.84 24.64 -7.03
N ILE A 123 -23.56 25.74 -6.75
CA ILE A 123 -24.37 26.44 -7.76
C ILE A 123 -23.53 27.39 -8.61
N PHE A 124 -22.62 28.14 -7.99
CA PHE A 124 -21.93 29.27 -8.63
C PHE A 124 -20.43 29.06 -8.88
N GLY A 125 -19.90 27.87 -8.53
CA GLY A 125 -18.48 27.56 -8.63
C GLY A 125 -17.69 27.88 -7.34
N GLY A 126 -16.66 27.09 -7.07
CA GLY A 126 -15.83 27.15 -5.87
C GLY A 126 -14.48 27.84 -6.05
N GLU A 127 -14.09 28.21 -7.27
CA GLU A 127 -12.75 28.73 -7.60
C GLU A 127 -12.33 29.96 -6.78
N LYS A 128 -13.25 30.92 -6.56
CA LYS A 128 -12.96 32.12 -5.76
C LYS A 128 -12.68 31.77 -4.30
N LYS A 129 -13.45 30.82 -3.75
CA LYS A 129 -13.27 30.33 -2.38
C LYS A 129 -11.97 29.53 -2.26
N LEU A 130 -11.62 28.75 -3.29
CA LEU A 130 -10.34 28.06 -3.35
C LEU A 130 -9.15 29.04 -3.35
N ALA A 131 -9.16 30.06 -4.20
CA ALA A 131 -8.12 31.08 -4.22
C ALA A 131 -7.98 31.79 -2.86
N GLN A 132 -9.10 32.13 -2.22
CA GLN A 132 -9.10 32.73 -0.88
C GLN A 132 -8.51 31.77 0.17
N ALA A 133 -8.93 30.51 0.18
CA ALA A 133 -8.41 29.50 1.10
C ALA A 133 -6.91 29.27 0.94
N ILE A 134 -6.38 29.34 -0.30
CA ILE A 134 -4.94 29.26 -0.57
C ILE A 134 -4.18 30.44 0.03
N ARG A 135 -4.71 31.67 -0.10
CA ARG A 135 -4.10 32.86 0.52
C ARG A 135 -4.09 32.77 2.04
N GLU A 136 -5.20 32.35 2.64
CA GLU A 136 -5.32 32.18 4.09
C GLU A 136 -4.37 31.09 4.61
N ALA A 137 -4.30 29.96 3.91
CA ALA A 137 -3.39 28.87 4.22
C ALA A 137 -1.92 29.34 4.13
N TYR A 138 -1.55 30.09 3.09
CA TYR A 138 -0.22 30.65 2.98
C TYR A 138 0.08 31.69 4.08
N ALA A 139 -0.88 32.55 4.42
CA ALA A 139 -0.72 33.53 5.48
C ALA A 139 -0.49 32.87 6.85
N ALA A 140 -1.20 31.77 7.13
CA ALA A 140 -1.13 31.06 8.41
C ALA A 140 0.08 30.14 8.55
N PHE A 141 0.42 29.39 7.50
CA PHE A 141 1.41 28.29 7.58
C PHE A 141 2.73 28.59 6.87
N LYS A 142 2.77 29.54 5.92
CA LYS A 142 3.95 29.87 5.11
C LYS A 142 4.67 28.65 4.48
N PRO A 143 3.94 27.68 3.89
CA PRO A 143 4.55 26.45 3.38
C PRO A 143 5.39 26.69 2.12
N LYS A 144 6.32 25.78 1.81
CA LYS A 144 7.04 25.75 0.53
C LYS A 144 6.16 25.34 -0.65
N ALA A 145 5.13 24.54 -0.38
CA ALA A 145 4.21 24.07 -1.41
C ALA A 145 2.80 23.78 -0.87
N ILE A 146 1.80 23.91 -1.76
CA ILE A 146 0.40 23.54 -1.48
C ILE A 146 -0.10 22.58 -2.57
N GLY A 147 -0.59 21.42 -2.14
CA GLY A 147 -1.31 20.48 -3.00
C GLY A 147 -2.82 20.71 -2.89
N VAL A 148 -3.50 20.92 -4.02
CA VAL A 148 -4.96 21.14 -4.07
C VAL A 148 -5.66 19.89 -4.58
N PHE A 149 -6.51 19.26 -3.77
CA PHE A 149 -7.12 17.97 -4.09
C PHE A 149 -8.60 18.12 -4.42
N SER A 150 -8.97 17.75 -5.65
CA SER A 150 -10.36 17.78 -6.11
C SER A 150 -11.17 16.64 -5.50
N THR A 151 -12.40 16.95 -5.08
CA THR A 151 -13.38 15.96 -4.62
C THR A 151 -14.48 15.78 -5.67
N CYS A 152 -15.43 14.86 -5.45
CA CYS A 152 -16.48 14.52 -6.42
C CYS A 152 -17.19 15.73 -7.09
N PRO A 153 -17.65 16.77 -6.37
CA PRO A 153 -18.38 17.86 -7.01
C PRO A 153 -17.53 18.73 -7.94
N VAL A 154 -16.22 18.86 -7.69
CA VAL A 154 -15.33 19.82 -8.39
C VAL A 154 -15.39 19.63 -9.91
N GLY A 155 -15.17 18.41 -10.40
CA GLY A 155 -15.21 18.10 -11.83
C GLY A 155 -16.61 18.19 -12.46
N LEU A 156 -17.68 18.17 -11.65
CA LEU A 156 -19.06 18.25 -12.12
C LEU A 156 -19.57 19.69 -12.21
N ILE A 157 -19.11 20.57 -11.32
CA ILE A 157 -19.47 22.00 -11.34
C ILE A 157 -18.58 22.82 -12.29
N GLY A 158 -17.49 22.22 -12.78
CA GLY A 158 -16.64 22.81 -13.80
C GLY A 158 -15.49 23.67 -13.26
N ASP A 159 -15.17 23.58 -11.97
CA ASP A 159 -14.06 24.32 -11.35
C ASP A 159 -12.71 23.85 -11.92
N ASP A 160 -11.90 24.78 -12.44
CA ASP A 160 -10.55 24.51 -12.94
C ASP A 160 -9.50 24.78 -11.85
N VAL A 161 -9.31 23.78 -10.98
CA VAL A 161 -8.31 23.81 -9.90
C VAL A 161 -6.88 24.02 -10.40
N HIS A 162 -6.57 23.63 -11.64
CA HIS A 162 -5.22 23.77 -12.19
C HIS A 162 -4.93 25.21 -12.58
N THR A 163 -5.91 25.90 -13.15
CA THR A 163 -5.81 27.34 -13.42
C THR A 163 -5.69 28.14 -12.14
N VAL A 164 -6.51 27.86 -11.13
CA VAL A 164 -6.42 28.52 -9.82
C VAL A 164 -5.04 28.27 -9.18
N ALA A 165 -4.55 27.02 -9.21
CA ALA A 165 -3.23 26.68 -8.67
C ALA A 165 -2.10 27.45 -9.36
N ARG A 166 -2.10 27.56 -10.70
CA ARG A 166 -1.10 28.34 -11.45
C ARG A 166 -1.14 29.83 -11.10
N GLN A 167 -2.33 30.41 -11.01
CA GLN A 167 -2.50 31.82 -10.66
C GLN A 167 -2.00 32.11 -9.24
N MET A 168 -2.37 31.28 -8.26
CA MET A 168 -1.92 31.45 -6.88
C MET A 168 -0.43 31.16 -6.71
N SER A 169 0.14 30.22 -7.47
CA SER A 169 1.58 29.97 -7.48
C SER A 169 2.35 31.21 -7.95
N ALA A 170 1.87 31.86 -9.03
CA ALA A 170 2.46 33.11 -9.52
C ALA A 170 2.27 34.28 -8.54
N GLU A 171 1.11 34.37 -7.87
CA GLU A 171 0.81 35.42 -6.88
C GLU A 171 1.69 35.31 -5.63
N LEU A 172 1.85 34.09 -5.09
CA LEU A 172 2.46 33.86 -3.77
C LEU A 172 3.95 33.46 -3.83
N GLY A 173 4.46 33.13 -5.02
CA GLY A 173 5.87 32.76 -5.21
C GLY A 173 6.27 31.40 -4.65
N ILE A 174 5.29 30.54 -4.33
CA ILE A 174 5.51 29.15 -3.86
C ILE A 174 4.93 28.15 -4.85
N ASN A 175 5.34 26.88 -4.76
CA ASN A 175 4.85 25.85 -5.67
C ASN A 175 3.42 25.40 -5.29
N ILE A 176 2.44 25.68 -6.15
CA ILE A 176 1.05 25.28 -5.91
C ILE A 176 0.57 24.48 -7.12
N PHE A 177 0.04 23.28 -6.87
CA PHE A 177 -0.36 22.37 -7.94
C PHE A 177 -1.62 21.58 -7.57
N GLY A 178 -2.45 21.33 -8.60
CA GLY A 178 -3.76 20.72 -8.46
C GLY A 178 -3.76 19.23 -8.78
N PHE A 179 -4.66 18.49 -8.16
CA PHE A 179 -4.92 17.08 -8.42
C PHE A 179 -6.40 16.91 -8.76
N SER A 180 -6.69 16.54 -10.00
CA SER A 180 -8.04 16.16 -10.42
C SER A 180 -8.30 14.70 -10.06
N CYS A 181 -8.44 14.45 -8.75
CA CYS A 181 -8.62 13.14 -8.14
C CYS A 181 -10.04 12.91 -7.61
N GLU A 182 -11.04 13.42 -8.33
CA GLU A 182 -12.45 13.26 -8.03
C GLU A 182 -12.80 11.78 -7.81
N GLY A 183 -13.60 11.50 -6.79
CA GLY A 183 -13.76 10.13 -6.27
C GLY A 183 -14.36 9.12 -7.25
N TYR A 184 -15.04 9.59 -8.31
CA TYR A 184 -15.66 8.74 -9.34
C TYR A 184 -14.70 8.33 -10.47
N LYS A 185 -13.50 8.92 -10.55
CA LYS A 185 -12.53 8.56 -11.59
C LYS A 185 -11.97 7.17 -11.32
N GLY A 186 -11.72 6.38 -12.37
CA GLY A 186 -11.28 5.00 -12.21
C GLY A 186 -12.28 4.17 -11.42
N VAL A 187 -11.79 3.11 -10.78
CA VAL A 187 -12.65 2.14 -10.07
C VAL A 187 -12.29 1.96 -8.59
N SER A 188 -11.23 2.63 -8.13
CA SER A 188 -10.64 2.42 -6.80
C SER A 188 -9.58 3.49 -6.46
N GLN A 189 -8.93 3.33 -5.31
CA GLN A 189 -7.74 4.11 -4.92
C GLN A 189 -6.60 4.08 -5.96
N SER A 190 -6.53 3.05 -6.82
CA SER A 190 -5.44 2.87 -7.79
C SER A 190 -5.31 4.07 -8.76
N ALA A 191 -6.43 4.58 -9.28
CA ALA A 191 -6.42 5.76 -10.14
C ALA A 191 -5.89 7.00 -9.41
N GLY A 192 -6.15 7.10 -8.11
CA GLY A 192 -5.60 8.14 -7.24
C GLY A 192 -4.09 8.08 -7.14
N HIS A 193 -3.52 6.87 -7.05
CA HIS A 193 -2.08 6.69 -7.09
C HIS A 193 -1.51 7.24 -8.40
N HIS A 194 -2.07 6.82 -9.54
CA HIS A 194 -1.58 7.26 -10.85
C HIS A 194 -1.63 8.79 -10.99
N ILE A 195 -2.77 9.42 -10.67
CA ILE A 195 -2.91 10.89 -10.72
C ILE A 195 -1.86 11.57 -9.83
N ALA A 196 -1.64 11.08 -8.61
CA ALA A 196 -0.64 11.65 -7.71
C ALA A 196 0.78 11.55 -8.29
N ASN A 197 1.15 10.39 -8.84
CA ASN A 197 2.45 10.15 -9.45
C ASN A 197 2.70 11.12 -10.63
N ASN A 198 1.69 11.33 -11.48
CA ASN A 198 1.78 12.24 -12.61
C ASN A 198 2.04 13.68 -12.16
N GLN A 199 1.28 14.16 -11.17
CA GLN A 199 1.41 15.53 -10.68
C GLN A 199 2.76 15.75 -9.97
N LEU A 200 3.25 14.77 -9.20
CA LEU A 200 4.59 14.84 -8.59
C LEU A 200 5.70 14.93 -9.64
N MET A 201 5.63 14.11 -10.71
CA MET A 201 6.61 14.16 -11.80
C MET A 201 6.56 15.45 -12.62
N LYS A 202 5.37 16.03 -12.82
CA LYS A 202 5.20 17.29 -13.56
C LYS A 202 5.64 18.51 -12.77
N HIS A 203 5.31 18.55 -11.48
CA HIS A 203 5.33 19.79 -10.72
C HIS A 203 6.35 19.82 -9.58
N VAL A 204 7.01 18.71 -9.26
CA VAL A 204 7.92 18.64 -8.10
C VAL A 204 9.28 18.05 -8.48
N VAL A 205 9.32 16.81 -8.97
CA VAL A 205 10.58 16.11 -9.27
C VAL A 205 11.42 16.88 -10.28
N GLY A 206 12.73 17.01 -10.03
CA GLY A 206 13.64 17.73 -10.92
C GLY A 206 13.78 19.23 -10.61
N LYS A 207 13.09 19.76 -9.60
CA LYS A 207 13.14 21.20 -9.24
C LYS A 207 14.30 21.59 -8.32
N SER A 208 15.06 20.63 -7.79
CA SER A 208 16.22 20.89 -6.93
C SER A 208 17.40 20.05 -7.36
N ASP A 209 18.57 20.66 -7.50
CA ASP A 209 19.85 20.02 -7.79
C ASP A 209 20.55 19.46 -6.54
N THR A 210 19.90 19.55 -5.37
CA THR A 210 20.48 19.10 -4.11
C THR A 210 20.84 17.61 -4.14
N VAL A 211 22.11 17.29 -3.94
CA VAL A 211 22.61 15.93 -3.81
C VAL A 211 22.97 15.67 -2.35
N LYS A 212 22.40 14.63 -1.73
CA LYS A 212 22.79 14.27 -0.37
C LYS A 212 24.17 13.62 -0.35
N GLU A 213 24.91 13.84 0.74
CA GLU A 213 26.22 13.24 0.93
C GLU A 213 26.13 11.72 1.11
N GLY A 214 27.09 11.01 0.52
CA GLY A 214 27.24 9.55 0.65
C GLY A 214 27.42 8.83 -0.68
N LYS A 215 27.99 7.62 -0.60
CA LYS A 215 28.42 6.83 -1.78
C LYS A 215 27.27 6.07 -2.45
N TYR A 216 26.29 5.61 -1.68
CA TYR A 216 25.24 4.71 -2.15
C TYR A 216 23.88 5.40 -1.97
N ARG A 217 23.49 6.27 -2.91
CA ARG A 217 22.25 7.04 -2.79
C ARG A 217 21.08 6.30 -3.40
N ILE A 218 20.02 6.08 -2.63
CA ILE A 218 18.80 5.44 -3.11
C ILE A 218 17.58 6.33 -2.88
N ASN A 219 16.55 6.16 -3.71
CA ASN A 219 15.19 6.54 -3.33
C ASN A 219 14.43 5.32 -2.85
N MET A 220 13.68 5.46 -1.76
CA MET A 220 12.70 4.48 -1.29
C MET A 220 11.33 4.83 -1.85
N LEU A 221 10.82 4.03 -2.79
CA LEU A 221 9.58 4.30 -3.50
C LEU A 221 8.43 3.44 -2.96
N GLY A 222 7.28 4.06 -2.65
CA GLY A 222 6.07 3.34 -2.24
C GLY A 222 6.14 2.82 -0.80
N GLU A 223 6.79 3.55 0.09
CA GLU A 223 6.79 3.33 1.54
C GLU A 223 6.21 4.56 2.24
N TYR A 224 5.33 4.36 3.22
CA TYR A 224 4.45 5.41 3.74
C TYR A 224 4.56 5.65 5.25
N ASN A 225 5.52 5.01 5.90
CA ASN A 225 5.81 5.12 7.32
C ASN A 225 4.62 4.81 8.23
N ILE A 226 3.86 3.77 7.87
CA ILE A 226 2.73 3.32 8.70
C ILE A 226 3.26 2.81 10.03
N GLY A 227 2.84 3.42 11.13
CA GLY A 227 3.26 3.00 12.46
C GLY A 227 4.79 3.05 12.68
N GLY A 228 5.52 3.83 11.88
CA GLY A 228 6.98 3.97 12.01
C GLY A 228 7.80 3.03 11.13
N ASP A 229 7.21 2.32 10.15
CA ASP A 229 7.93 1.40 9.26
C ASP A 229 9.13 2.04 8.56
N ALA A 230 8.97 3.25 8.02
CA ALA A 230 10.06 3.94 7.32
C ALA A 230 11.18 4.34 8.29
N PHE A 231 10.89 4.66 9.56
CA PHE A 231 11.94 4.97 10.54
C PHE A 231 12.85 3.78 10.81
N VAL A 232 12.31 2.56 10.80
CA VAL A 232 13.11 1.34 10.94
C VAL A 232 13.97 1.13 9.68
N ILE A 233 13.39 1.36 8.51
CA ILE A 233 14.12 1.22 7.24
C ILE A 233 15.23 2.28 7.13
N GLU A 234 14.96 3.53 7.47
CA GLU A 234 15.92 4.63 7.49
C GLU A 234 17.13 4.31 8.38
N ASP A 235 16.91 3.83 9.61
CA ASP A 235 17.97 3.40 10.52
C ASP A 235 18.82 2.24 9.94
N LEU A 236 18.16 1.24 9.36
CA LEU A 236 18.87 0.12 8.72
C LEU A 236 19.74 0.58 7.55
N LEU A 237 19.20 1.45 6.69
CA LEU A 237 19.95 2.01 5.56
C LEU A 237 21.16 2.81 6.04
N GLU A 238 20.99 3.68 7.03
CA GLU A 238 22.08 4.47 7.62
C GLU A 238 23.18 3.58 8.21
N ARG A 239 22.82 2.55 8.98
CA ARG A 239 23.78 1.58 9.54
C ARG A 239 24.53 0.80 8.47
N CYS A 240 23.87 0.52 7.33
CA CYS A 240 24.50 -0.08 6.14
C CYS A 240 25.35 0.91 5.33
N GLY A 241 25.35 2.21 5.68
CA GLY A 241 26.05 3.25 4.92
C GLY A 241 25.34 3.67 3.64
N ILE A 242 24.05 3.35 3.49
CA ILE A 242 23.21 3.70 2.35
C ILE A 242 22.53 5.04 2.63
N THR A 243 22.72 6.01 1.73
CA THR A 243 22.11 7.33 1.84
C THR A 243 20.71 7.33 1.22
N LEU A 244 19.70 7.70 2.01
CA LEU A 244 18.35 7.90 1.49
C LEU A 244 18.20 9.30 0.87
N GLN A 245 18.24 9.40 -0.47
CA GLN A 245 18.00 10.64 -1.20
C GLN A 245 16.56 11.12 -0.95
N ALA A 246 15.58 10.30 -1.32
CA ALA A 246 14.16 10.61 -1.12
C ALA A 246 13.34 9.39 -0.66
N SER A 247 12.27 9.66 0.09
CA SER A 247 11.24 8.69 0.46
C SER A 247 9.94 9.11 -0.22
N PHE A 248 9.24 8.17 -0.86
CA PHE A 248 7.92 8.37 -1.47
C PHE A 248 6.90 7.50 -0.75
N SER A 249 6.19 8.00 0.27
CA SER A 249 6.26 9.37 0.83
C SER A 249 6.32 9.40 2.36
N GLY A 250 6.53 8.25 3.01
CA GLY A 250 6.60 8.17 4.46
C GLY A 250 7.67 9.09 5.03
N ASN A 251 7.27 9.98 5.94
CA ASN A 251 8.13 11.01 6.55
C ASN A 251 8.79 11.98 5.53
N SER A 252 8.25 12.09 4.32
CA SER A 252 8.92 12.83 3.25
C SER A 252 8.78 14.34 3.38
N THR A 253 9.69 15.06 2.73
CA THR A 253 9.62 16.51 2.51
C THR A 253 9.50 16.86 1.03
N TYR A 254 9.06 18.08 0.74
CA TYR A 254 9.04 18.66 -0.59
C TYR A 254 10.42 18.62 -1.25
N ASP A 255 11.47 18.99 -0.51
CA ASP A 255 12.84 19.04 -1.01
C ASP A 255 13.37 17.63 -1.37
N GLN A 256 12.94 16.59 -0.65
CA GLN A 256 13.25 15.21 -1.02
C GLN A 256 12.63 14.84 -2.37
N PHE A 257 11.37 15.18 -2.62
CA PHE A 257 10.76 14.94 -3.93
C PHE A 257 11.44 15.76 -5.02
N ALA A 258 11.72 17.03 -4.76
CA ALA A 258 12.30 17.95 -5.74
C ALA A 258 13.69 17.54 -6.21
N SER A 259 14.43 16.79 -5.38
CA SER A 259 15.79 16.32 -5.63
C SER A 259 15.89 14.82 -5.89
N ALA A 260 14.76 14.11 -6.07
CA ALA A 260 14.73 12.66 -6.21
C ALA A 260 15.52 12.14 -7.42
N GLN A 261 15.70 12.96 -8.47
CA GLN A 261 16.47 12.61 -9.67
C GLN A 261 17.98 12.45 -9.43
N ASN A 262 18.47 12.84 -8.25
CA ASN A 262 19.89 12.77 -7.90
C ASN A 262 20.32 11.43 -7.27
N ALA A 263 19.39 10.49 -7.06
CA ALA A 263 19.71 9.15 -6.57
C ALA A 263 20.47 8.30 -7.60
N ASP A 264 21.12 7.23 -7.13
CA ASP A 264 21.85 6.26 -7.95
C ASP A 264 21.01 4.99 -8.21
N LEU A 265 19.95 4.78 -7.43
CA LEU A 265 19.03 3.65 -7.54
C LEU A 265 17.65 4.01 -6.98
N ASN A 266 16.60 3.52 -7.61
CA ASN A 266 15.26 3.49 -7.03
C ASN A 266 14.95 2.07 -6.53
N VAL A 267 14.48 1.93 -5.29
CA VAL A 267 13.96 0.65 -4.78
C VAL A 267 12.47 0.76 -4.51
N VAL A 268 11.69 -0.22 -4.98
CA VAL A 268 10.22 -0.17 -4.94
C VAL A 268 9.68 -1.10 -3.87
N MET A 269 9.02 -0.53 -2.85
CA MET A 269 8.28 -1.25 -1.82
C MET A 269 6.88 -1.61 -2.31
N CYS A 270 5.93 -0.66 -2.29
CA CYS A 270 4.59 -0.88 -2.82
C CYS A 270 4.56 -0.65 -4.33
N HIS A 271 4.61 -1.73 -5.11
CA HIS A 271 4.59 -1.68 -6.58
C HIS A 271 3.38 -0.92 -7.13
N ARG A 272 2.16 -1.34 -6.76
CA ARG A 272 0.90 -0.79 -7.31
C ARG A 272 0.79 0.74 -7.22
N SER A 273 1.29 1.34 -6.16
CA SER A 273 1.10 2.78 -5.93
C SER A 273 2.17 3.67 -6.54
N ILE A 274 3.34 3.13 -6.90
CA ILE A 274 4.51 3.96 -7.26
C ILE A 274 5.28 3.49 -8.51
N ASN A 275 4.90 2.34 -9.11
CA ASN A 275 5.58 1.85 -10.31
C ASN A 275 5.60 2.89 -11.44
N TYR A 276 4.59 3.75 -11.51
CA TYR A 276 4.51 4.88 -12.43
C TYR A 276 5.73 5.81 -12.26
N VAL A 277 5.96 6.39 -11.08
CA VAL A 277 7.14 7.23 -10.82
C VAL A 277 8.45 6.46 -11.01
N ALA A 278 8.51 5.18 -10.64
CA ALA A 278 9.70 4.37 -10.86
C ALA A 278 10.07 4.28 -12.36
N ASP A 279 9.11 3.93 -13.21
CA ASP A 279 9.28 3.86 -14.67
C ASP A 279 9.52 5.26 -15.28
N MET A 280 8.91 6.32 -14.74
CA MET A 280 9.12 7.69 -15.21
C MET A 280 10.51 8.23 -14.83
N LEU A 281 11.02 7.95 -13.62
CA LEU A 281 12.38 8.33 -13.19
C LEU A 281 13.45 7.61 -14.00
N ASP A 282 13.23 6.34 -14.31
CA ASP A 282 14.10 5.57 -15.20
C ASP A 282 14.14 6.18 -16.60
N LYS A 283 12.98 6.38 -17.25
CA LYS A 283 12.91 6.94 -18.61
C LYS A 283 13.44 8.37 -18.70
N LYS A 284 13.13 9.22 -17.71
CA LYS A 284 13.46 10.65 -17.74
C LYS A 284 14.89 10.95 -17.30
N TYR A 285 15.39 10.25 -16.28
CA TYR A 285 16.67 10.57 -15.64
C TYR A 285 17.69 9.43 -15.68
N GLY A 286 17.33 8.23 -16.16
CA GLY A 286 18.22 7.08 -16.27
C GLY A 286 18.50 6.38 -14.95
N ILE A 287 17.58 6.47 -13.97
CA ILE A 287 17.73 5.85 -12.64
C ILE A 287 17.06 4.48 -12.65
N PRO A 288 17.83 3.37 -12.64
CA PRO A 288 17.25 2.04 -12.66
C PRO A 288 16.47 1.77 -11.38
N TRP A 289 15.58 0.79 -11.44
CA TRP A 289 14.82 0.37 -10.29
C TRP A 289 14.61 -1.14 -10.24
N PHE A 290 14.42 -1.67 -9.03
CA PHE A 290 13.98 -3.05 -8.81
C PHE A 290 13.11 -3.15 -7.54
N LYS A 291 12.37 -4.25 -7.43
CA LYS A 291 11.48 -4.51 -6.28
C LYS A 291 12.28 -4.91 -5.04
N VAL A 292 11.89 -4.36 -3.89
CA VAL A 292 12.34 -4.75 -2.54
C VAL A 292 11.15 -5.07 -1.65
N ASN A 293 11.39 -5.81 -0.56
CA ASN A 293 10.40 -6.04 0.48
C ASN A 293 11.07 -5.97 1.86
N PHE A 294 10.84 -4.87 2.58
CA PHE A 294 11.31 -4.68 3.95
C PHE A 294 10.29 -5.15 5.00
N ILE A 295 9.27 -5.95 4.63
CA ILE A 295 8.35 -6.58 5.58
C ILE A 295 8.83 -8.01 5.85
N GLY A 296 9.22 -8.29 7.10
CA GLY A 296 9.84 -9.56 7.50
C GLY A 296 11.36 -9.52 7.53
N ALA A 297 11.95 -10.32 8.41
CA ALA A 297 13.39 -10.32 8.66
C ALA A 297 14.16 -10.89 7.47
N HIS A 298 13.74 -12.05 6.94
CA HIS A 298 14.38 -12.69 5.80
C HIS A 298 14.22 -11.84 4.52
N SER A 299 13.02 -11.30 4.28
CA SER A 299 12.74 -10.44 3.12
C SER A 299 13.52 -9.11 3.20
N THR A 300 13.69 -8.55 4.41
CA THR A 300 14.58 -7.40 4.64
C THR A 300 16.03 -7.74 4.32
N ALA A 301 16.56 -8.85 4.83
CA ALA A 301 17.92 -9.29 4.55
C ALA A 301 18.15 -9.51 3.04
N LYS A 302 17.20 -10.16 2.35
CA LYS A 302 17.21 -10.33 0.88
C LYS A 302 17.25 -8.99 0.15
N SER A 303 16.46 -8.02 0.60
CA SER A 303 16.40 -6.68 0.00
C SER A 303 17.70 -5.90 0.18
N LEU A 304 18.30 -5.93 1.38
CA LEU A 304 19.59 -5.30 1.64
C LEU A 304 20.71 -5.93 0.80
N ARG A 305 20.72 -7.26 0.67
CA ARG A 305 21.66 -7.98 -0.20
C ARG A 305 21.50 -7.58 -1.67
N LYS A 306 20.27 -7.51 -2.19
CA LYS A 306 19.99 -7.07 -3.57
C LYS A 306 20.46 -5.63 -3.81
N ILE A 307 20.36 -4.75 -2.82
CA ILE A 307 20.92 -3.39 -2.89
C ILE A 307 22.45 -3.43 -2.93
N ALA A 308 23.10 -4.22 -2.06
CA ALA A 308 24.56 -4.37 -2.07
C ALA A 308 25.09 -4.93 -3.40
N GLU A 309 24.38 -5.92 -3.96
CA GLU A 309 24.67 -6.54 -5.26
C GLU A 309 24.64 -5.52 -6.40
N TYR A 310 23.65 -4.62 -6.43
CA TYR A 310 23.57 -3.54 -7.44
C TYR A 310 24.78 -2.59 -7.41
N PHE A 311 25.24 -2.23 -6.21
CA PHE A 311 26.37 -1.32 -6.05
C PHE A 311 27.73 -2.01 -6.26
N LYS A 312 27.79 -3.35 -6.27
CA LYS A 312 29.01 -4.16 -6.45
C LYS A 312 30.19 -3.66 -5.59
N SER A 313 29.92 -3.26 -4.35
CA SER A 313 30.92 -2.72 -3.42
C SER A 313 31.20 -3.71 -2.28
N PRO A 314 32.45 -4.23 -2.14
CA PRO A 314 32.81 -5.10 -1.03
C PRO A 314 32.58 -4.47 0.34
N GLU A 315 32.86 -3.16 0.48
CA GLU A 315 32.63 -2.39 1.71
C GLU A 315 31.15 -2.40 2.10
N LEU A 316 30.24 -2.19 1.13
CA LEU A 316 28.80 -2.21 1.38
C LEU A 316 28.32 -3.62 1.72
N SER A 317 28.76 -4.63 0.97
CA SER A 317 28.37 -6.02 1.20
C SER A 317 28.77 -6.51 2.59
N GLU A 318 30.00 -6.22 3.04
CA GLU A 318 30.47 -6.58 4.39
C GLU A 318 29.62 -5.89 5.48
N ARG A 319 29.32 -4.61 5.29
CA ARG A 319 28.53 -3.84 6.25
C ARG A 319 27.09 -4.33 6.33
N VAL A 320 26.49 -4.66 5.19
CA VAL A 320 25.14 -5.24 5.10
C VAL A 320 25.09 -6.58 5.83
N GLU A 321 26.02 -7.50 5.56
CA GLU A 321 26.04 -8.81 6.24
C GLU A 321 26.26 -8.67 7.75
N LYS A 322 27.11 -7.74 8.19
CA LYS A 322 27.29 -7.44 9.61
C LYS A 322 25.99 -7.00 10.28
N VAL A 323 25.28 -6.03 9.70
CA VAL A 323 24.00 -5.54 10.24
C VAL A 323 22.94 -6.64 10.24
N ILE A 324 22.88 -7.45 9.17
CA ILE A 324 21.95 -8.60 9.11
C ILE A 324 22.27 -9.59 10.24
N ALA A 325 23.54 -9.95 10.45
CA ALA A 325 23.94 -10.90 11.49
C ALA A 325 23.58 -10.40 12.90
N GLU A 326 23.86 -9.12 13.19
CA GLU A 326 23.50 -8.47 14.45
C GLU A 326 21.98 -8.51 14.71
N GLU A 327 21.17 -8.15 13.72
CA GLU A 327 19.71 -8.09 13.87
C GLU A 327 19.05 -9.48 13.96
N MET A 328 19.58 -10.46 13.21
CA MET A 328 19.02 -11.80 13.15
C MET A 328 19.12 -12.56 14.47
N GLU A 329 20.05 -12.22 15.37
CA GLU A 329 20.16 -12.87 16.69
C GLU A 329 18.85 -12.75 17.48
N ALA A 330 18.31 -11.52 17.58
CA ALA A 330 17.06 -11.27 18.29
C ALA A 330 15.85 -11.88 17.57
N VAL A 331 15.83 -11.87 16.24
CA VAL A 331 14.77 -12.48 15.42
C VAL A 331 14.72 -13.98 15.68
N ASN A 332 15.88 -14.66 15.61
CA ASN A 332 16.00 -16.10 15.81
C ASN A 332 15.55 -16.53 17.21
N ALA A 333 15.89 -15.75 18.24
CA ALA A 333 15.44 -16.02 19.60
C ALA A 333 13.90 -15.97 19.72
N VAL A 334 13.26 -14.95 19.14
CA VAL A 334 11.80 -14.78 19.25
C VAL A 334 11.05 -15.79 18.38
N ILE A 335 11.50 -16.08 17.16
CA ILE A 335 10.81 -17.04 16.31
C ILE A 335 10.89 -18.46 16.88
N ALA A 336 12.02 -18.85 17.50
CA ALA A 336 12.16 -20.13 18.20
C ALA A 336 11.18 -20.26 19.38
N GLU A 337 10.88 -19.15 20.06
CA GLU A 337 9.90 -19.10 21.14
C GLU A 337 8.45 -19.18 20.61
N VAL A 338 8.14 -18.41 19.55
CA VAL A 338 6.78 -18.21 19.06
C VAL A 338 6.29 -19.35 18.16
N ARG A 339 7.13 -19.80 17.22
CA ARG A 339 6.73 -20.73 16.15
C ARG A 339 6.04 -22.00 16.68
N PRO A 340 6.49 -22.66 17.77
CA PRO A 340 5.79 -23.83 18.31
C PRO A 340 4.32 -23.58 18.71
N ARG A 341 3.93 -22.32 18.94
CA ARG A 341 2.55 -21.93 19.29
C ARG A 341 1.70 -21.48 18.10
N THR A 342 2.31 -21.32 16.93
CA THR A 342 1.65 -20.89 15.69
C THR A 342 1.73 -21.92 14.57
N GLU A 343 2.60 -22.92 14.68
CA GLU A 343 2.76 -24.00 13.70
C GLU A 343 1.41 -24.68 13.37
N GLY A 344 1.14 -24.86 12.08
CA GLY A 344 -0.09 -25.49 11.59
C GLY A 344 -1.33 -24.60 11.64
N LYS A 345 -1.24 -23.36 12.13
CA LYS A 345 -2.35 -22.41 12.09
C LYS A 345 -2.55 -21.85 10.68
N THR A 346 -3.75 -21.35 10.42
CA THR A 346 -4.15 -20.88 9.08
C THR A 346 -4.43 -19.37 9.05
N ALA A 347 -4.14 -18.73 7.93
CA ALA A 347 -4.36 -17.31 7.69
C ALA A 347 -5.17 -17.05 6.41
N MET A 348 -5.90 -15.93 6.37
CA MET A 348 -6.47 -15.36 5.16
C MET A 348 -6.12 -13.87 5.07
N LEU A 349 -5.78 -13.36 3.88
CA LEU A 349 -5.27 -11.99 3.71
C LEU A 349 -6.01 -11.21 2.62
N PHE A 350 -6.74 -10.17 2.99
CA PHE A 350 -7.44 -9.29 2.05
C PHE A 350 -7.15 -7.83 2.39
N VAL A 351 -6.29 -7.20 1.60
CA VAL A 351 -5.71 -5.87 1.89
C VAL A 351 -5.70 -5.04 0.60
N GLY A 352 -5.24 -3.79 0.63
CA GLY A 352 -5.27 -2.86 -0.50
C GLY A 352 -4.71 -3.40 -1.84
N GLY A 353 -3.38 -3.41 -2.01
CA GLY A 353 -2.77 -3.78 -3.31
C GLY A 353 -1.29 -4.16 -3.26
N SER A 354 -0.78 -4.57 -2.10
CA SER A 354 0.63 -5.00 -1.95
C SER A 354 0.84 -5.90 -0.73
N ARG A 355 0.30 -5.52 0.43
CA ARG A 355 0.56 -6.22 1.71
C ARG A 355 0.04 -7.65 1.78
N ALA A 356 -1.03 -7.99 1.05
CA ALA A 356 -1.51 -9.37 1.00
C ALA A 356 -0.49 -10.34 0.39
N HIS A 357 0.48 -9.86 -0.40
CA HIS A 357 1.65 -10.63 -0.82
C HIS A 357 2.73 -10.61 0.25
N HIS A 358 3.24 -9.42 0.59
CA HIS A 358 4.45 -9.30 1.43
C HIS A 358 4.33 -9.93 2.83
N TYR A 359 3.13 -9.96 3.42
CA TYR A 359 2.93 -10.54 4.76
C TYR A 359 2.82 -12.07 4.76
N GLN A 360 2.73 -12.72 3.60
CA GLN A 360 2.69 -14.18 3.53
C GLN A 360 4.00 -14.81 3.97
N ASP A 361 5.15 -14.18 3.69
CA ASP A 361 6.46 -14.61 4.17
C ASP A 361 6.50 -14.71 5.70
N LEU A 362 6.03 -13.67 6.39
CA LEU A 362 5.95 -13.64 7.85
C LEU A 362 5.05 -14.75 8.42
N PHE A 363 3.97 -15.12 7.71
CA PHE A 363 3.13 -16.26 8.10
C PHE A 363 3.84 -17.59 7.88
N LYS A 364 4.53 -17.77 6.75
CA LYS A 364 5.35 -18.96 6.48
C LYS A 364 6.45 -19.15 7.53
N GLU A 365 7.12 -18.06 7.94
CA GLU A 365 8.12 -18.06 9.01
C GLU A 365 7.56 -18.57 10.35
N LEU A 366 6.31 -18.21 10.65
CA LEU A 366 5.54 -18.66 11.82
C LEU A 366 4.97 -20.09 11.71
N GLY A 367 5.26 -20.80 10.61
CA GLY A 367 4.71 -22.13 10.35
C GLY A 367 3.20 -22.13 10.04
N MET A 368 2.67 -21.01 9.54
CA MET A 368 1.25 -20.84 9.22
C MET A 368 0.98 -20.97 7.71
N THR A 369 -0.20 -21.49 7.36
CA THR A 369 -0.63 -21.68 5.96
C THR A 369 -1.63 -20.59 5.55
N THR A 370 -1.39 -19.94 4.42
CA THR A 370 -2.34 -19.00 3.81
C THR A 370 -3.39 -19.78 3.01
N LEU A 371 -4.67 -19.71 3.40
CA LEU A 371 -5.77 -20.42 2.71
C LEU A 371 -6.36 -19.62 1.57
N ALA A 372 -6.39 -18.29 1.71
CA ALA A 372 -6.89 -17.39 0.70
C ALA A 372 -6.21 -16.02 0.81
N ALA A 373 -5.92 -15.41 -0.33
CA ALA A 373 -5.40 -14.05 -0.37
C ALA A 373 -6.02 -13.24 -1.51
N GLY A 374 -5.96 -11.92 -1.40
CA GLY A 374 -6.57 -11.06 -2.39
C GLY A 374 -6.32 -9.59 -2.15
N TYR A 375 -6.63 -8.80 -3.16
CA TYR A 375 -6.48 -7.35 -3.13
C TYR A 375 -7.83 -6.65 -3.30
N GLU A 376 -7.94 -5.48 -2.68
CA GLU A 376 -9.02 -4.54 -2.99
C GLU A 376 -8.88 -4.04 -4.43
N PHE A 377 -7.70 -3.54 -4.81
CA PHE A 377 -7.55 -2.68 -5.99
C PHE A 377 -6.26 -2.88 -6.78
N ALA A 378 -5.57 -4.00 -6.55
CA ALA A 378 -4.39 -4.31 -7.35
C ALA A 378 -4.77 -4.56 -8.82
N HIS A 379 -3.79 -4.52 -9.69
CA HIS A 379 -3.98 -4.86 -11.10
C HIS A 379 -3.44 -6.27 -11.36
N ARG A 380 -3.63 -6.77 -12.58
CA ARG A 380 -3.13 -8.10 -12.99
C ARG A 380 -1.62 -8.26 -12.76
N ASP A 381 -0.83 -7.23 -13.03
CA ASP A 381 0.62 -7.22 -12.79
C ASP A 381 1.01 -7.43 -11.32
N ASP A 382 0.12 -7.14 -10.36
CA ASP A 382 0.39 -7.40 -8.96
C ASP A 382 0.05 -8.82 -8.50
N TYR A 383 -0.82 -9.49 -9.24
CA TYR A 383 -1.16 -10.89 -9.04
C TYR A 383 -0.22 -11.80 -9.83
N GLU A 384 -0.10 -11.56 -11.14
CA GLU A 384 0.51 -12.44 -12.14
C GLU A 384 1.95 -12.04 -12.50
N GLY A 385 2.38 -10.86 -12.07
CA GLY A 385 3.69 -10.27 -12.36
C GLY A 385 3.69 -9.32 -13.56
N ARG A 386 4.71 -8.44 -13.62
CA ARG A 386 4.81 -7.39 -14.65
C ARG A 386 4.88 -7.91 -16.09
N ARG A 387 5.23 -9.18 -16.28
CA ARG A 387 5.25 -9.85 -17.60
C ARG A 387 3.92 -9.76 -18.35
N VAL A 388 2.79 -9.62 -17.64
CA VAL A 388 1.46 -9.55 -18.27
C VAL A 388 1.04 -8.14 -18.66
N ILE A 389 1.80 -7.09 -18.30
CA ILE A 389 1.48 -5.68 -18.63
C ILE A 389 1.16 -5.47 -20.12
N PRO A 390 1.93 -6.02 -21.08
CA PRO A 390 1.61 -5.86 -22.50
C PRO A 390 0.23 -6.37 -22.91
N ASP A 391 -0.30 -7.35 -22.17
CA ASP A 391 -1.60 -7.98 -22.43
C ASP A 391 -2.76 -7.34 -21.64
N ILE A 392 -2.47 -6.38 -20.75
CA ILE A 392 -3.50 -5.69 -19.98
C ILE A 392 -4.27 -4.74 -20.88
N LYS A 393 -5.57 -5.04 -21.05
CA LYS A 393 -6.50 -4.14 -21.72
C LYS A 393 -6.96 -3.06 -20.74
N VAL A 394 -6.76 -1.80 -21.11
CA VAL A 394 -7.27 -0.66 -20.33
C VAL A 394 -8.80 -0.68 -20.36
N ASP A 395 -9.41 -0.84 -19.18
CA ASP A 395 -10.87 -0.86 -19.04
C ASP A 395 -11.48 0.54 -19.30
N ALA A 396 -12.71 0.57 -19.80
CA ALA A 396 -13.41 1.80 -20.17
C ALA A 396 -13.57 2.78 -18.99
N ASP A 397 -13.70 2.24 -17.77
CA ASP A 397 -13.84 3.03 -16.54
C ASP A 397 -12.50 3.67 -16.08
N SER A 398 -11.35 3.25 -16.64
CA SER A 398 -10.02 3.79 -16.30
C SER A 398 -9.31 4.51 -17.46
N ARG A 399 -9.86 4.49 -18.68
CA ARG A 399 -9.23 5.10 -19.88
C ARG A 399 -9.01 6.62 -19.82
N ASN A 400 -9.72 7.32 -18.93
CA ASN A 400 -9.63 8.77 -18.78
C ASN A 400 -8.58 9.20 -17.75
N ILE A 401 -7.86 8.24 -17.16
CA ILE A 401 -6.68 8.56 -16.34
C ILE A 401 -5.56 8.94 -17.30
N GLU A 402 -4.99 10.12 -17.09
CA GLU A 402 -3.94 10.66 -17.95
C GLU A 402 -2.70 9.75 -17.94
N GLU A 403 -2.18 9.41 -19.12
CA GLU A 403 -0.89 8.75 -19.30
C GLU A 403 0.12 9.81 -19.75
N LEU A 404 1.26 9.91 -19.07
CA LEU A 404 2.30 10.87 -19.45
C LEU A 404 3.25 10.29 -20.49
N ASP A 405 3.48 11.04 -21.58
CA ASP A 405 4.58 10.76 -22.51
C ASP A 405 5.89 11.27 -21.90
N ILE A 406 6.63 10.37 -21.25
CA ILE A 406 7.92 10.67 -20.63
C ILE A 406 9.06 10.30 -21.56
N LYS A 407 9.91 11.30 -21.82
CA LYS A 407 11.15 11.18 -22.61
C LYS A 407 12.36 11.46 -21.72
N ALA A 408 13.51 10.98 -22.17
CA ALA A 408 14.79 11.33 -21.58
C ALA A 408 14.93 12.86 -21.51
N ASP A 409 15.30 13.37 -20.34
CA ASP A 409 15.56 14.78 -20.13
C ASP A 409 16.86 15.17 -20.86
N PRO A 410 16.87 16.22 -21.70
CA PRO A 410 18.03 16.55 -22.53
C PRO A 410 19.27 16.95 -21.71
N GLU A 411 19.09 17.43 -20.48
CA GLU A 411 20.18 17.93 -19.63
C GLU A 411 20.45 16.98 -18.45
N LEU A 412 19.39 16.41 -17.88
CA LEU A 412 19.47 15.64 -16.63
C LEU A 412 19.48 14.12 -16.84
N TYR A 413 19.27 13.61 -18.06
CA TYR A 413 19.33 12.18 -18.31
C TYR A 413 20.77 11.67 -18.15
N ARG A 414 20.97 10.79 -17.16
CA ARG A 414 22.27 10.18 -16.88
C ARG A 414 22.07 8.73 -16.47
N PRO A 415 22.24 7.74 -17.36
CA PRO A 415 22.10 6.34 -16.98
C PRO A 415 23.13 5.98 -15.91
N ARG A 416 22.68 5.35 -14.81
CA ARG A 416 23.56 4.98 -13.68
C ARG A 416 24.39 3.73 -13.96
N LYS A 417 23.98 2.95 -14.97
CA LYS A 417 24.68 1.78 -15.49
C LYS A 417 24.73 1.91 -17.01
N SER A 418 25.87 1.58 -17.60
CA SER A 418 26.01 1.41 -19.04
C SER A 418 25.23 0.17 -19.53
N GLU A 419 24.93 0.12 -20.82
CA GLU A 419 24.27 -1.04 -21.43
C GLU A 419 25.04 -2.35 -21.20
N ALA A 420 26.39 -2.30 -21.27
CA ALA A 420 27.24 -3.44 -21.00
C ALA A 420 27.15 -3.91 -19.53
N GLU A 421 27.06 -2.98 -18.57
CA GLU A 421 26.84 -3.33 -17.16
C GLU A 421 25.46 -3.95 -16.96
N MET A 422 24.41 -3.40 -17.60
CA MET A 422 23.05 -3.94 -17.53
C MET A 422 22.99 -5.38 -18.07
N GLN A 423 23.69 -5.66 -19.17
CA GLN A 423 23.81 -7.02 -19.72
C GLN A 423 24.59 -7.96 -18.80
N ALA A 424 25.66 -7.47 -18.15
CA ALA A 424 26.40 -8.25 -17.17
C ALA A 424 25.54 -8.62 -15.96
N PHE A 425 24.74 -7.69 -15.44
CA PHE A 425 23.75 -7.97 -14.40
C PHE A 425 22.74 -9.04 -14.84
N ALA A 426 22.19 -8.93 -16.04
CA ALA A 426 21.25 -9.91 -16.56
C ALA A 426 21.89 -11.31 -16.71
N ALA A 427 23.16 -11.39 -17.13
CA ALA A 427 23.90 -12.65 -17.22
C ALA A 427 24.18 -13.28 -15.85
N GLU A 428 24.27 -12.47 -14.79
CA GLU A 428 24.38 -12.91 -13.39
C GLU A 428 23.01 -13.26 -12.77
N GLY A 429 21.91 -13.10 -13.51
CA GLY A 429 20.55 -13.39 -13.03
C GLY A 429 19.91 -12.23 -12.25
N PHE A 430 20.49 -11.03 -12.29
CA PHE A 430 19.93 -9.85 -11.65
C PHE A 430 18.88 -9.20 -12.56
N GLU A 431 17.63 -9.17 -12.11
CA GLU A 431 16.53 -8.57 -12.84
C GLU A 431 16.24 -7.15 -12.36
N PHE A 432 16.19 -6.21 -13.32
CA PHE A 432 15.68 -4.85 -13.12
C PHE A 432 14.23 -4.75 -13.54
N LYS A 433 13.51 -3.76 -12.96
CA LYS A 433 12.08 -3.50 -13.24
C LYS A 433 11.21 -4.74 -13.01
N ASP A 434 11.67 -5.61 -12.12
CA ASP A 434 11.07 -6.89 -11.83
C ASP A 434 9.97 -6.75 -10.78
N TYR A 435 8.90 -7.51 -10.98
CA TYR A 435 7.97 -7.89 -9.92
C TYR A 435 7.20 -9.11 -10.40
N THR A 436 7.37 -10.22 -9.69
CA THR A 436 6.81 -11.54 -10.01
C THR A 436 5.30 -11.61 -9.76
N GLY A 437 4.77 -10.75 -8.90
CA GLY A 437 3.37 -10.80 -8.48
C GLY A 437 3.14 -11.79 -7.33
N MET A 438 1.95 -11.74 -6.74
CA MET A 438 1.59 -12.55 -5.57
C MET A 438 1.43 -14.05 -5.89
N MET A 439 0.84 -14.38 -7.03
CA MET A 439 0.42 -15.73 -7.38
C MET A 439 1.59 -16.73 -7.55
N PRO A 440 2.72 -16.35 -8.18
CA PRO A 440 3.89 -17.24 -8.23
C PRO A 440 4.47 -17.63 -6.86
N GLU A 441 4.23 -16.83 -5.82
CA GLU A 441 4.76 -17.07 -4.47
C GLU A 441 3.72 -17.71 -3.52
N MET A 442 2.51 -17.95 -4.01
CA MET A 442 1.44 -18.63 -3.29
C MET A 442 1.43 -20.13 -3.60
N ASP A 443 0.97 -20.94 -2.65
CA ASP A 443 0.87 -22.38 -2.83
C ASP A 443 -0.17 -22.72 -3.92
N LYS A 444 0.02 -23.86 -4.59
CA LYS A 444 -0.92 -24.39 -5.57
C LYS A 444 -2.28 -24.65 -4.92
N ASP A 445 -3.35 -24.44 -5.69
CA ASP A 445 -4.74 -24.59 -5.27
C ASP A 445 -5.18 -23.66 -4.14
N THR A 446 -4.42 -22.61 -3.82
CA THR A 446 -4.86 -21.56 -2.88
C THR A 446 -5.89 -20.64 -3.54
N LEU A 447 -6.88 -20.14 -2.79
CA LEU A 447 -7.86 -19.19 -3.31
C LEU A 447 -7.27 -17.78 -3.47
N VAL A 448 -7.42 -17.22 -4.67
CA VAL A 448 -7.10 -15.82 -4.99
C VAL A 448 -8.41 -15.09 -5.26
N ILE A 449 -8.69 -14.01 -4.52
CA ILE A 449 -9.97 -13.27 -4.64
C ILE A 449 -9.74 -11.77 -4.77
N ASP A 450 -9.97 -11.22 -5.95
CA ASP A 450 -9.97 -9.77 -6.20
C ASP A 450 -11.29 -9.12 -5.77
N ASP A 451 -11.23 -7.93 -5.16
CA ASP A 451 -12.37 -7.14 -4.66
C ASP A 451 -13.35 -8.02 -3.86
N ILE A 452 -12.82 -8.71 -2.85
CA ILE A 452 -13.61 -9.61 -2.00
C ILE A 452 -14.78 -8.85 -1.36
N SER A 453 -15.98 -9.44 -1.45
CA SER A 453 -17.19 -8.89 -0.84
C SER A 453 -17.36 -9.27 0.62
N HIS A 454 -18.26 -8.58 1.31
CA HIS A 454 -18.69 -8.99 2.65
C HIS A 454 -19.27 -10.42 2.68
N ALA A 455 -20.10 -10.79 1.71
CA ALA A 455 -20.71 -12.13 1.64
C ALA A 455 -19.64 -13.22 1.44
N GLU A 456 -18.70 -12.97 0.54
CA GLU A 456 -17.58 -13.88 0.27
C GLU A 456 -16.70 -14.07 1.51
N ALA A 457 -16.31 -12.98 2.17
CA ALA A 457 -15.52 -13.04 3.39
C ALA A 457 -16.23 -13.80 4.51
N HIS A 458 -17.53 -13.54 4.71
CA HIS A 458 -18.35 -14.23 5.69
C HIS A 458 -18.37 -15.75 5.42
N ARG A 459 -18.65 -16.15 4.17
CA ARG A 459 -18.75 -17.55 3.81
C ARG A 459 -17.42 -18.29 3.90
N LEU A 460 -16.31 -17.64 3.55
CA LEU A 460 -14.96 -18.20 3.76
C LEU A 460 -14.69 -18.47 5.24
N VAL A 461 -15.07 -17.54 6.12
CA VAL A 461 -14.88 -17.73 7.57
C VAL A 461 -15.74 -18.89 8.09
N GLU A 462 -16.99 -19.02 7.63
CA GLU A 462 -17.84 -20.16 7.98
C GLU A 462 -17.29 -21.50 7.48
N MET A 463 -16.71 -21.54 6.29
CA MET A 463 -16.17 -22.79 5.72
C MET A 463 -14.85 -23.17 6.40
N TYR A 464 -13.91 -22.24 6.44
CA TYR A 464 -12.51 -22.53 6.79
C TYR A 464 -12.14 -22.27 8.24
N HIS A 465 -12.90 -21.46 8.98
CA HIS A 465 -12.58 -21.08 10.36
C HIS A 465 -11.09 -20.76 10.56
N PRO A 466 -10.50 -19.82 9.79
CA PRO A 466 -9.06 -19.60 9.80
C PRO A 466 -8.59 -19.20 11.20
N SER A 467 -7.35 -19.54 11.55
CA SER A 467 -6.80 -19.16 12.86
C SER A 467 -6.61 -17.65 13.00
N VAL A 468 -6.45 -16.92 11.88
CA VAL A 468 -6.49 -15.47 11.81
C VAL A 468 -6.97 -14.99 10.45
N PHE A 469 -7.79 -13.95 10.45
CA PHE A 469 -8.14 -13.20 9.24
C PHE A 469 -7.37 -11.89 9.21
N CYS A 470 -6.92 -11.43 8.06
CA CYS A 470 -6.16 -10.20 7.91
C CYS A 470 -6.83 -9.26 6.93
N ALA A 471 -7.28 -8.10 7.40
CA ALA A 471 -7.94 -7.11 6.55
C ALA A 471 -7.87 -5.68 7.12
N GLY A 472 -8.89 -4.86 6.86
CA GLY A 472 -9.04 -3.51 7.37
C GLY A 472 -9.99 -3.38 8.56
N ILE A 473 -10.29 -2.13 8.91
CA ILE A 473 -11.16 -1.80 10.05
C ILE A 473 -12.63 -2.18 9.81
N LYS A 474 -13.08 -2.15 8.55
CA LYS A 474 -14.47 -2.43 8.18
C LYS A 474 -14.80 -3.92 8.41
N GLU A 475 -13.84 -4.79 8.16
CA GLU A 475 -13.97 -6.24 8.31
C GLU A 475 -13.72 -6.67 9.77
N LYS A 476 -12.89 -5.93 10.52
CA LYS A 476 -12.42 -6.30 11.87
C LYS A 476 -13.52 -6.84 12.76
N TYR A 477 -14.54 -6.04 13.01
CA TYR A 477 -15.54 -6.39 14.01
C TYR A 477 -16.54 -7.42 13.51
N VAL A 478 -16.78 -7.47 12.19
CA VAL A 478 -17.60 -8.52 11.59
C VAL A 478 -16.97 -9.89 11.83
N ILE A 479 -15.69 -10.05 11.48
CA ILE A 479 -14.98 -11.33 11.63
C ILE A 479 -14.81 -11.69 13.11
N GLN A 480 -14.47 -10.73 13.97
CA GLN A 480 -14.35 -10.97 15.42
C GLN A 480 -15.67 -11.40 16.06
N LYS A 481 -16.83 -10.92 15.57
CA LYS A 481 -18.15 -11.38 16.03
C LYS A 481 -18.46 -12.82 15.63
N MET A 482 -17.81 -13.34 14.59
CA MET A 482 -17.85 -14.76 14.22
C MET A 482 -16.91 -15.63 15.07
N GLY A 483 -16.19 -15.03 16.03
CA GLY A 483 -15.27 -15.72 16.92
C GLY A 483 -13.88 -15.98 16.33
N ILE A 484 -13.54 -15.34 15.21
CA ILE A 484 -12.23 -15.44 14.58
C ILE A 484 -11.42 -14.16 14.83
N PRO A 485 -10.16 -14.24 15.30
CA PRO A 485 -9.33 -13.06 15.43
C PRO A 485 -9.06 -12.41 14.06
N LEU A 486 -9.06 -11.07 14.05
CA LEU A 486 -8.68 -10.28 12.88
C LEU A 486 -7.50 -9.37 13.19
N LYS A 487 -6.45 -9.46 12.39
CA LYS A 487 -5.29 -8.56 12.40
C LYS A 487 -5.44 -7.50 11.32
N GLN A 488 -5.42 -6.22 11.70
CA GLN A 488 -5.47 -5.15 10.71
C GLN A 488 -4.09 -4.96 10.06
N LEU A 489 -3.98 -5.21 8.75
CA LEU A 489 -2.72 -5.00 8.01
C LEU A 489 -2.61 -3.62 7.37
N HIS A 490 -3.61 -2.76 7.51
CA HIS A 490 -3.53 -1.35 7.11
C HIS A 490 -3.04 -0.46 8.24
N SER A 491 -3.68 -0.56 9.41
CA SER A 491 -3.43 0.29 10.59
C SER A 491 -2.54 -0.37 11.64
N TYR A 492 -2.20 -1.66 11.46
CA TYR A 492 -1.46 -2.49 12.41
C TYR A 492 -2.14 -2.64 13.78
N ASP A 493 -3.47 -2.45 13.84
CA ASP A 493 -4.23 -2.35 15.10
C ASP A 493 -3.64 -1.31 16.05
N TYR A 494 -3.20 -0.19 15.48
CA TYR A 494 -2.52 0.89 16.20
C TYR A 494 -1.15 0.50 16.81
N GLY A 495 -0.63 -0.68 16.46
CA GLY A 495 0.72 -1.15 16.80
C GLY A 495 1.74 -0.84 15.71
N GLY A 496 2.60 -1.80 15.41
CA GLY A 496 3.77 -1.62 14.54
C GLY A 496 4.98 -0.99 15.28
N PRO A 497 6.07 -0.68 14.57
CA PRO A 497 6.29 -0.97 13.14
C PRO A 497 6.37 -2.47 12.85
N TYR A 498 6.12 -2.86 11.60
CA TYR A 498 6.24 -4.22 11.08
C TYR A 498 7.29 -4.37 9.97
N ALA A 499 7.89 -3.27 9.51
CA ALA A 499 9.07 -3.32 8.66
C ALA A 499 10.36 -3.65 9.42
N GLY A 500 11.32 -4.24 8.72
CA GLY A 500 12.63 -4.62 9.24
C GLY A 500 12.60 -5.79 10.21
N PHE A 501 13.77 -6.08 10.78
CA PHE A 501 13.97 -7.18 11.74
C PHE A 501 13.17 -6.97 13.04
N LYS A 502 13.24 -5.76 13.61
CA LYS A 502 12.41 -5.35 14.76
C LYS A 502 10.91 -5.49 14.46
N GLY A 503 10.50 -5.13 13.24
CA GLY A 503 9.11 -5.26 12.82
C GLY A 503 8.64 -6.70 12.72
N ALA A 504 9.49 -7.61 12.25
CA ALA A 504 9.21 -9.04 12.24
C ALA A 504 8.97 -9.58 13.66
N ILE A 505 9.82 -9.21 14.62
CA ILE A 505 9.66 -9.57 16.04
C ILE A 505 8.31 -9.07 16.59
N ASN A 506 7.96 -7.81 16.32
CA ASN A 506 6.67 -7.26 16.73
C ASN A 506 5.50 -8.04 16.13
N TYR A 507 5.62 -8.39 14.84
CA TYR A 507 4.59 -9.14 14.13
C TYR A 507 4.42 -10.56 14.70
N TYR A 508 5.50 -11.29 14.93
CA TYR A 508 5.46 -12.65 15.51
C TYR A 508 4.73 -12.65 16.85
N ARG A 509 5.09 -11.71 17.75
CA ARG A 509 4.45 -11.57 19.05
C ARG A 509 2.97 -11.19 18.93
N ASP A 510 2.62 -10.33 17.98
CA ASP A 510 1.22 -9.93 17.76
C ASP A 510 0.36 -11.08 17.23
N ILE A 511 0.88 -11.87 16.28
CA ILE A 511 0.18 -13.03 15.74
C ILE A 511 0.07 -14.16 16.78
N ASP A 512 1.15 -14.46 17.51
CA ASP A 512 1.10 -15.40 18.63
C ASP A 512 0.02 -15.01 19.63
N ARG A 513 0.07 -13.75 20.09
CA ARG A 513 -0.88 -13.23 21.06
C ARG A 513 -2.31 -13.34 20.56
N ILE A 514 -2.62 -12.84 19.36
CA ILE A 514 -4.01 -12.76 18.87
C ILE A 514 -4.61 -14.15 18.59
N THR A 515 -3.78 -15.09 18.10
CA THR A 515 -4.23 -16.45 17.76
C THR A 515 -4.25 -17.41 18.94
N ASN A 516 -3.63 -17.07 20.07
CA ASN A 516 -3.62 -17.88 21.29
C ASN A 516 -4.45 -17.27 22.45
N MET A 517 -5.20 -16.19 22.21
CA MET A 517 -6.06 -15.62 23.25
C MET A 517 -7.19 -16.58 23.65
N ARG A 518 -7.34 -16.84 24.96
CA ARG A 518 -8.42 -17.67 25.53
C ARG A 518 -9.82 -17.09 25.32
N ILE A 519 -9.95 -15.82 24.91
CA ILE A 519 -11.25 -15.20 24.67
C ILE A 519 -12.03 -15.91 23.56
N TRP A 520 -11.34 -16.44 22.55
CA TRP A 520 -11.96 -17.12 21.41
C TRP A 520 -12.65 -18.44 21.82
N GLU A 521 -12.15 -19.11 22.86
CA GLU A 521 -12.77 -20.33 23.42
C GLU A 521 -14.06 -20.03 24.22
N ARG A 522 -14.28 -18.76 24.57
CA ARG A 522 -15.36 -18.26 25.42
C ARG A 522 -16.49 -17.56 24.66
N VAL A 523 -16.48 -17.61 23.33
CA VAL A 523 -17.53 -17.01 22.49
C VAL A 523 -18.88 -17.70 22.70
N LYS A 524 -18.90 -19.03 22.85
CA LYS A 524 -20.12 -19.79 23.18
C LYS A 524 -20.36 -19.83 24.68
N ALA A 525 -21.56 -19.45 25.11
CA ALA A 525 -21.93 -19.48 26.52
C ALA A 525 -21.99 -20.93 27.07
N PRO A 526 -21.74 -21.15 28.37
CA PRO A 526 -21.74 -22.50 28.96
C PRO A 526 -23.04 -23.29 28.72
N TRP A 527 -24.20 -22.63 28.83
CA TRP A 527 -25.52 -23.25 28.61
C TRP A 527 -25.82 -23.59 27.14
N GLN A 528 -25.03 -23.08 26.18
CA GLN A 528 -25.12 -23.49 24.76
C GLN A 528 -24.29 -24.74 24.47
N LYS A 529 -23.25 -25.00 25.28
CA LYS A 529 -22.44 -26.22 25.19
C LYS A 529 -23.12 -27.39 25.92
N ASN A 530 -23.76 -27.08 27.06
CA ASN A 530 -24.52 -28.02 27.87
C ASN A 530 -25.97 -27.51 28.01
N PRO A 531 -26.87 -27.85 27.06
CA PRO A 531 -28.26 -27.39 27.13
C PRO A 531 -28.94 -27.95 28.38
N GLU A 532 -29.39 -27.06 29.27
CA GLU A 532 -30.19 -27.43 30.44
C GLU A 532 -31.67 -27.53 30.05
N LEU A 533 -32.33 -28.63 30.40
CA LEU A 533 -33.77 -28.81 30.23
C LEU A 533 -34.52 -27.83 31.15
N LYS A 534 -35.16 -26.82 30.55
CA LYS A 534 -36.08 -25.92 31.24
C LYS A 534 -37.52 -26.40 31.04
N ALA A 535 -38.16 -26.87 32.11
CA ALA A 535 -39.60 -27.08 32.15
C ALA A 535 -40.28 -25.85 32.77
N SER A 536 -41.44 -25.47 32.24
CA SER A 536 -42.33 -24.51 32.89
C SER A 536 -43.64 -25.24 33.21
N TYR A 537 -44.15 -25.05 34.43
CA TYR A 537 -45.48 -25.53 34.78
C TYR A 537 -46.50 -24.74 33.96
N GLY A 538 -47.26 -25.44 33.10
CA GLY A 538 -48.43 -24.86 32.44
C GLY A 538 -49.42 -24.38 33.50
N LYS A 539 -49.85 -23.12 33.38
CA LYS A 539 -50.96 -22.59 34.17
C LYS A 539 -52.28 -23.17 33.69
#